data_AF-A0A947YPM0-F1
#
_entry.id   AF-A0A947YPM0-F1
#
_cell.length_a   1.000
_cell.length_b   1.000
_cell.length_c   1.000
_cell.angle_alpha   90.00
_cell.angle_beta   90.00
_cell.angle_gamma   90.00
#
_symmetry.space_group_name_H-M   'P 1'
#
loop_
_entity.id
_entity.type
_entity.pdbx_description
1 polymer ?
#
loop_
_entity_poly.entity_id
_entity_poly.type
_entity_poly.pdbx_seq_one_letter_code
_entity_poly.pdbx_strand_id
1 'polypeptide(L)'
;MRGSKKDFIDIYFLLKRYSLAELLSLTKKKYAASDYSQTHILKSLIYFVDAEDQPMPRMHKQVHWQEVKEKLILAVKSIPLI
;
A
#
# COMPACT_ATOMS: atom_id res chain seq x y z
N MET A 1 -7.58 -14.42 2.75
CA MET A 1 -6.16 -14.03 2.66
C MET A 1 -6.14 -12.55 2.31
N ARG A 2 -5.62 -11.68 3.19
CA ARG A 2 -5.66 -10.22 2.98
C ARG A 2 -4.33 -9.80 2.38
N GLY A 3 -4.36 -8.94 1.36
CA GLY A 3 -3.16 -8.38 0.74
C GLY A 3 -2.44 -9.39 -0.15
N SER A 4 -2.82 -9.44 -1.43
CA SER A 4 -2.05 -10.13 -2.45
C SER A 4 -0.82 -9.30 -2.88
N LYS A 5 0.21 -9.93 -3.46
CA LYS A 5 1.33 -9.18 -4.09
C LYS A 5 0.83 -8.10 -5.05
N LYS A 6 -0.26 -8.39 -5.76
CA LYS A 6 -0.91 -7.44 -6.67
C LYS A 6 -1.37 -6.18 -5.95
N ASP A 7 -2.00 -6.29 -4.77
CA ASP A 7 -2.50 -5.12 -4.04
C ASP A 7 -1.36 -4.17 -3.67
N PHE A 8 -0.24 -4.71 -3.17
CA PHE A 8 0.96 -3.92 -2.84
C PHE A 8 1.59 -3.27 -4.09
N ILE A 9 1.66 -4.01 -5.19
CA ILE A 9 2.16 -3.52 -6.48
C ILE A 9 1.28 -2.37 -6.99
N ASP A 10 -0.05 -2.50 -6.91
CA ASP A 10 -0.99 -1.48 -7.33
C ASP A 10 -0.79 -0.19 -6.51
N ILE A 11 -0.66 -0.29 -5.18
CA ILE A 11 -0.33 0.86 -4.33
C ILE A 11 1.04 1.46 -4.68
N TYR A 12 2.06 0.63 -4.91
CA TYR A 12 3.38 1.12 -5.32
C TYR A 12 3.32 1.98 -6.59
N PHE A 13 2.53 1.56 -7.59
CA PHE A 13 2.37 2.36 -8.82
C PHE A 13 1.52 3.61 -8.60
N LEU A 14 0.51 3.57 -7.72
CA LEU A 14 -0.21 4.78 -7.31
C LEU A 14 0.71 5.77 -6.60
N LEU A 15 1.64 5.29 -5.78
CA LEU A 15 2.65 6.11 -5.08
C LEU A 15 3.69 6.76 -6.02
N LYS A 16 3.69 6.42 -7.32
CA LYS A 16 4.45 7.17 -8.33
C LYS A 16 3.72 8.41 -8.83
N ARG A 17 2.41 8.53 -8.55
CA ARG A 17 1.54 9.61 -9.04
C ARG A 17 0.97 10.45 -7.90
N TYR A 18 0.80 9.86 -6.73
CA TYR A 18 0.21 10.46 -5.55
C TYR A 18 1.11 10.22 -4.33
N SER A 19 1.12 11.16 -3.38
CA SER A 19 1.65 10.91 -2.05
C SER A 19 0.75 9.96 -1.26
N LEU A 20 1.29 9.31 -0.24
CA LEU A 20 0.49 8.46 0.63
C LEU A 20 -0.57 9.28 1.39
N ALA A 21 -0.27 10.53 1.77
CA ALA A 21 -1.22 11.43 2.42
C ALA A 21 -2.43 11.74 1.52
N GLU A 22 -2.20 12.00 0.22
CA GLU A 22 -3.27 12.20 -0.76
C GLU A 22 -4.14 10.95 -0.91
N LEU A 23 -3.51 9.76 -1.02
CA LEU A 23 -4.26 8.50 -1.12
C LEU A 23 -5.12 8.23 0.12
N LEU A 24 -4.60 8.51 1.32
CA LEU A 24 -5.36 8.40 2.57
C LEU A 24 -6.54 9.37 2.62
N SER A 25 -6.33 10.62 2.19
CA SER A 25 -7.39 11.63 2.09
C SER A 25 -8.47 11.23 1.09
N LEU A 26 -8.09 10.74 -0.10
CA LEU A 26 -9.01 10.24 -1.11
C LEU A 26 -9.79 9.01 -0.62
N THR A 27 -9.12 8.10 0.09
CA THR A 27 -9.77 6.94 0.72
C THR A 27 -10.80 7.39 1.75
N LYS A 28 -10.48 8.42 2.56
CA LYS A 28 -11.42 9.01 3.54
C LYS A 28 -12.64 9.61 2.92
N LYS A 29 -12.44 10.33 1.82
CA LYS A 29 -13.54 10.90 1.06
C LYS A 29 -14.42 9.82 0.42
N LYS A 30 -13.81 8.77 -0.13
CA LYS A 30 -14.54 7.68 -0.81
C LYS A 30 -15.33 6.80 0.16
N TYR A 31 -14.78 6.54 1.34
CA TYR A 31 -15.38 5.66 2.35
C TYR A 31 -15.79 6.42 3.61
N ALA A 32 -16.32 7.64 3.45
CA ALA A 32 -16.66 8.52 4.58
C ALA A 32 -17.68 7.93 5.57
N ALA A 33 -18.51 6.98 5.11
CA ALA A 33 -19.48 6.26 5.95
C ALA A 33 -18.92 5.01 6.64
N SER A 34 -17.65 4.64 6.37
CA SER A 34 -17.01 3.48 6.95
C SER A 34 -16.09 3.91 8.10
N ASP A 35 -16.26 3.29 9.26
CA ASP A 35 -15.33 3.45 10.36
C ASP A 35 -14.09 2.59 10.09
N TYR A 36 -13.01 3.25 9.67
CA TYR A 36 -11.74 2.59 9.46
C TYR A 36 -10.63 3.36 10.17
N SER A 37 -9.74 2.62 10.84
CA SER A 37 -8.59 3.20 11.49
C SER A 37 -7.48 3.47 10.48
N GLN A 38 -7.05 4.74 10.36
CA GLN A 38 -5.87 5.10 9.57
C GLN A 38 -4.64 4.29 10.01
N THR A 39 -4.48 4.04 11.30
CA THR A 39 -3.42 3.19 11.85
C THR A 39 -3.50 1.75 11.34
N HIS A 40 -4.71 1.19 11.22
CA HIS A 40 -4.89 -0.15 10.63
C HIS A 40 -4.52 -0.17 9.14
N ILE A 41 -4.88 0.87 8.38
CA ILE A 41 -4.47 0.99 6.98
C ILE A 41 -2.94 1.04 6.88
N LEU A 42 -2.29 1.93 7.62
CA LEU A 42 -0.83 2.07 7.61
C LEU A 42 -0.12 0.76 7.97
N LYS A 43 -0.62 0.03 8.98
CA LYS A 43 -0.10 -1.30 9.33
C LYS A 43 -0.29 -2.30 8.19
N SER A 44 -1.45 -2.31 7.53
CA SER A 44 -1.69 -3.24 6.40
C SER A 44 -0.78 -2.97 5.20
N LEU A 45 -0.35 -1.73 4.98
CA LEU A 45 0.54 -1.36 3.87
C LEU A 45 1.98 -1.90 4.03
N ILE A 46 2.35 -2.32 5.23
CA ILE A 46 3.68 -2.88 5.55
C ILE A 46 3.59 -4.32 6.07
N TYR A 47 2.42 -4.95 6.04
CA TYR A 47 2.23 -6.34 6.46
C TYR A 47 2.33 -7.28 5.25
N PHE A 48 3.55 -7.72 4.94
CA PHE A 48 3.83 -8.49 3.73
C PHE A 48 3.71 -10.01 3.90
N VAL A 49 3.49 -10.51 5.12
CA VAL A 49 3.56 -11.94 5.47
C VAL A 49 2.68 -12.79 4.56
N ASP A 50 1.43 -12.40 4.36
CA ASP A 50 0.48 -13.15 3.52
C ASP A 50 0.84 -13.11 2.02
N ALA A 51 1.62 -12.12 1.59
CA ALA A 51 2.00 -11.90 0.20
C ALA A 51 3.36 -12.49 -0.17
N GLU A 52 4.27 -12.69 0.80
CA GLU A 52 5.68 -12.98 0.55
C GLU A 52 5.88 -14.19 -0.38
N ASP A 53 5.13 -15.28 -0.14
CA ASP A 53 5.24 -16.55 -0.88
C ASP A 53 4.34 -16.62 -2.13
N GLN A 54 3.54 -15.57 -2.40
CA GLN A 54 2.69 -15.56 -3.59
C GLN A 54 3.55 -15.39 -4.86
N PRO A 55 3.16 -15.95 -6.01
CA PRO A 55 3.86 -15.67 -7.26
C PRO A 55 3.73 -14.19 -7.64
N MET A 56 4.70 -13.66 -8.38
CA MET A 56 4.54 -12.34 -9.01
C MET A 56 3.37 -12.40 -10.01
N PRO A 57 2.46 -11.40 -10.01
CA PRO A 57 1.37 -11.36 -10.98
C PRO A 57 1.92 -11.09 -12.38
N ARG A 58 1.09 -11.30 -13.42
CA ARG A 58 1.45 -10.92 -14.79
C ARG A 58 1.63 -9.40 -14.86
N MET A 59 2.85 -8.96 -15.12
CA MET A 59 3.21 -7.54 -15.09
C MET A 59 3.16 -6.90 -16.49
N HIS A 60 2.60 -5.69 -16.57
CA HIS A 60 2.74 -4.82 -17.75
C HIS A 60 4.02 -3.97 -17.73
N LYS A 61 4.55 -3.73 -16.53
CA LYS A 61 5.82 -3.02 -16.29
C LYS A 61 6.64 -3.84 -15.30
N GLN A 62 7.92 -4.06 -15.59
CA GLN A 62 8.79 -4.80 -14.68
C GLN A 62 8.95 -4.05 -13.35
N VAL A 63 8.89 -4.79 -12.25
CA VAL A 63 9.15 -4.32 -10.89
C VAL A 63 9.60 -5.49 -10.04
N HIS A 64 10.55 -5.26 -9.14
CA HIS A 64 10.98 -6.26 -8.18
C HIS A 64 10.17 -6.16 -6.88
N TRP A 65 9.84 -7.31 -6.29
CA TRP A 65 9.08 -7.35 -5.04
C TRP A 65 9.74 -6.55 -3.91
N GLN A 66 11.07 -6.63 -3.82
CA GLN A 66 11.84 -5.89 -2.83
C GLN A 66 11.68 -4.37 -2.96
N GLU A 67 11.68 -3.85 -4.19
CA GLU A 67 11.49 -2.41 -4.47
C GLU A 67 10.11 -1.93 -4.01
N VAL A 68 9.08 -2.77 -4.21
CA VAL A 68 7.71 -2.49 -3.76
C VAL A 68 7.67 -2.35 -2.23
N LYS A 69 8.25 -3.31 -1.51
CA LYS A 69 8.30 -3.31 -0.04
C LYS A 69 9.00 -2.07 0.50
N GLU A 70 10.19 -1.75 -0.03
CA GLU A 70 10.98 -0.59 0.40
C GLU A 70 10.24 0.72 0.18
N LYS A 71 9.62 0.90 -0.99
CA LYS A 71 8.86 2.11 -1.30
C LYS A 71 7.66 2.28 -0.35
N LEU A 72 6.94 1.20 -0.03
CA LEU A 72 5.80 1.24 0.88
C LEU A 72 6.23 1.57 2.32
N ILE A 73 7.32 0.96 2.80
CA ILE A 73 7.88 1.26 4.13
C ILE A 73 8.28 2.74 4.21
N LEU A 74 8.97 3.27 3.20
CA LEU A 74 9.36 4.68 3.15
C LEU A 74 8.14 5.61 3.12
N ALA A 75 7.12 5.27 2.34
CA ALA A 75 5.89 6.03 2.27
C ALA A 75 5.19 6.07 3.64
N VAL A 76 5.05 4.94 4.33
CA VAL A 76 4.43 4.89 5.67
C VAL A 76 5.24 5.67 6.70
N LYS A 77 6.59 5.58 6.67
CA LYS A 77 7.47 6.36 7.56
C LYS A 77 7.36 7.87 7.35
N SER A 78 6.96 8.32 6.16
CA SER A 78 6.75 9.75 5.88
C SER A 78 5.45 10.31 6.46
N ILE A 79 4.56 9.45 6.96
CA ILE A 79 3.31 9.87 7.60
C ILE A 79 3.57 10.09 9.09
N PRO A 80 3.44 11.32 9.62
CA PRO A 80 3.53 11.54 11.06
C PRO A 80 2.37 10.81 11.74
N LEU A 81 2.70 9.96 12.71
CA LEU A 81 1.73 9.42 13.65
C LEU A 81 1.48 10.53 14.70
N ILE A 82 0.22 10.97 14.80
CA ILE A 82 -0.25 11.93 15.81
C ILE A 82 -0.13 11.28 17.19
#